data_AF-A0A3D4EKC1-F1
#
_entry.id   AF-A0A3D4EKC1-F1
#
_cell.length_a   1.000
_cell.length_b   1.000
_cell.length_c   1.000
_cell.angle_alpha   90.00
_cell.angle_beta   90.00
_cell.angle_gamma   90.00
#
_symmetry.space_group_name_H-M   'P 1'
#
loop_
_entity.id
_entity.type
_entity.pdbx_description
1 polymer ?
#
loop_
_entity_poly.entity_id
_entity_poly.type
_entity_poly.pdbx_seq_one_letter_code
_entity_poly.pdbx_strand_id
1 'polypeptide(L)' 'EEFLIDDLGSGDWLVNLKYFGNKQFHPTFLKVTTYYNWQQPNQREMVEVFKLTRQNIKMQLLKLNNRNLRY' A
#
# COMPACT_ATOMS: atom_id res chain seq x y z
N GLU A 1 7.56 -2.38 11.64
CA GLU A 1 7.32 -0.94 11.46
C GLU A 1 6.13 -0.77 10.55
N GLU A 2 5.29 0.22 10.82
CA GLU A 2 4.06 0.50 10.08
C GLU A 2 4.06 1.98 9.67
N PHE A 3 3.48 2.28 8.51
CA PHE A 3 3.36 3.63 7.99
C PHE A 3 1.90 3.90 7.63
N LEU A 4 1.37 5.00 8.12
CA LEU A 4 -0.01 5.42 7.91
C LEU A 4 -0.05 6.69 7.06
N ILE A 5 -0.98 6.72 6.12
CA ILE A 5 -1.32 7.89 5.30
C ILE A 5 -2.79 8.19 5.58
N ASP A 6 -3.05 9.28 6.29
CA ASP A 6 -4.38 9.72 6.69
C ASP A 6 -5.01 10.69 5.68
N ASP A 7 -4.19 11.53 5.04
CA ASP A 7 -4.59 12.37 3.92
C ASP A 7 -3.78 12.06 2.66
N LEU A 8 -4.47 11.52 1.65
CA LEU A 8 -3.90 11.29 0.33
C LEU A 8 -3.83 12.58 -0.51
N GLY A 9 -4.56 13.63 -0.13
CA GLY A 9 -4.67 14.87 -0.90
C GLY A 9 -5.47 14.70 -2.20
N SER A 10 -5.11 15.47 -3.24
CA SER A 10 -5.76 15.44 -4.56
C SER A 10 -4.85 14.81 -5.62
N GLY A 11 -5.46 14.21 -6.65
CA GLY A 11 -4.76 13.63 -7.79
C GLY A 11 -4.65 12.10 -7.77
N ASP A 12 -3.97 11.58 -8.79
CA ASP A 12 -3.63 10.16 -8.93
C ASP A 12 -2.26 9.90 -8.30
N TRP A 13 -2.24 9.06 -7.27
CA TRP A 13 -1.03 8.69 -6.54
C TRP A 13 -0.54 7.31 -6.97
N LEU A 14 0.76 7.20 -7.25
CA LEU A 14 1.43 5.94 -7.57
C LEU A 14 2.33 5.54 -6.42
N VAL A 15 1.93 4.51 -5.67
CA VAL A 15 2.72 3.98 -4.56
C VAL A 15 3.75 3.03 -5.14
N ASN A 16 5.02 3.40 -5.01
CA ASN A 16 6.15 2.63 -5.53
C ASN A 16 7.06 2.18 -4.38
N LEU A 17 7.62 0.97 -4.51
CA LEU A 17 8.57 0.42 -3.56
C LEU A 17 9.82 -0.09 -4.30
N LYS A 18 10.98 0.10 -3.68
CA LYS A 18 12.22 -0.58 -4.03
C LYS A 18 12.68 -1.42 -2.84
N TYR A 19 12.76 -2.73 -3.02
CA TYR A 19 13.21 -3.65 -1.98
C TYR A 19 14.72 -3.91 -2.09
N PHE A 20 15.45 -3.77 -0.99
CA PHE A 20 16.91 -3.92 -0.93
C PHE A 20 17.38 -5.26 -0.34
N GLY A 21 16.45 -6.17 -0.01
CA GLY A 21 16.77 -7.41 0.71
C GLY A 21 16.60 -7.26 2.23
N ASN A 22 16.50 -8.40 2.91
CA ASN A 22 16.31 -8.50 4.36
C ASN A 22 17.49 -9.18 5.08
N LYS A 23 18.53 -9.59 4.34
CA LYS A 23 19.70 -10.33 4.84
C LYS A 23 19.34 -11.64 5.56
N GLN A 24 18.18 -12.22 5.29
CA GLN A 24 17.68 -13.46 5.88
C GLN A 24 17.30 -14.46 4.79
N PHE A 25 17.25 -15.76 5.14
CA PHE A 25 16.80 -16.82 4.22
C PHE A 25 15.27 -16.87 4.07
N HIS A 26 14.53 -16.18 4.94
CA HIS A 26 13.07 -16.13 4.93
C HIS A 26 12.57 -15.05 3.96
N PRO A 27 11.42 -15.26 3.28
CA PRO A 27 10.82 -14.23 2.44
C PRO A 27 10.32 -13.04 3.27
N THR A 28 10.40 -11.84 2.70
CA THR A 28 9.73 -10.65 3.24
C THR A 28 8.40 -10.43 2.52
N PHE A 29 7.37 -10.12 3.30
CA PHE A 29 6.06 -9.74 2.82
C PHE A 29 5.74 -8.31 3.24
N LEU A 30 5.09 -7.57 2.36
CA LEU A 30 4.49 -6.28 2.65
C LEU A 30 2.98 -6.43 2.62
N LYS A 31 2.31 -6.15 3.73
CA LYS A 31 0.85 -6.04 3.80
C LYS A 31 0.49 -4.58 3.62
N VAL A 32 -0.46 -4.31 2.72
CA VAL A 32 -1.08 -2.99 2.58
C VAL A 32 -2.56 -3.13 2.86
N THR A 33 -3.08 -2.24 3.71
CA THR A 33 -4.52 -2.13 3.98
C THR A 33 -4.99 -0.79 3.46
N THR A 34 -5.97 -0.81 2.56
CA THR A 34 -6.63 0.40 2.05
C THR A 34 -8.01 0.50 2.68
N TYR A 35 -8.27 1.62 3.35
CA TYR A 35 -9.60 1.93 3.91
C TYR A 35 -10.39 2.85 2.98
N TYR A 36 -11.62 2.47 2.69
CA TYR A 36 -12.60 3.24 1.95
C TYR A 36 -13.64 3.78 2.92
N ASN A 37 -14.08 5.03 2.75
CA ASN A 37 -15.00 5.72 3.68
C ASN A 37 -14.54 5.63 5.14
N TRP A 38 -13.27 5.92 5.38
CA TRP A 38 -12.67 5.85 6.70
C TRP A 38 -13.50 6.63 7.74
N GLN A 39 -13.74 5.99 8.89
CA GLN A 39 -14.57 6.46 10.00
C GLN A 39 -16.05 6.72 9.68
N GLN A 40 -16.57 6.18 8.58
CA GLN A 40 -18.00 6.22 8.27
C GLN A 40 -18.66 4.86 8.53
N PRO A 41 -19.99 4.81 8.76
CA PRO A 41 -20.69 3.54 8.99
C PRO A 41 -20.58 2.54 7.84
N ASN A 42 -20.34 3.03 6.61
CA ASN A 42 -20.16 2.23 5.40
C ASN A 42 -18.67 2.01 5.05
N GLN A 43 -17.77 2.12 6.04
CA GLN A 43 -16.35 1.85 5.86
C GLN A 43 -16.11 0.44 5.30
N ARG A 44 -15.16 0.33 4.37
CA ARG A 44 -14.68 -0.94 3.83
C ARG A 44 -13.17 -1.00 3.89
N GLU A 45 -12.63 -2.19 4.08
CA GLU A 45 -11.20 -2.44 4.02
C GLU A 45 -10.85 -3.40 2.88
N MET A 46 -9.71 -3.15 2.26
CA MET A 46 -9.11 -4.03 1.27
C MET A 46 -7.68 -4.32 1.69
N VAL A 47 -7.35 -5.60 1.83
CA VAL A 47 -6.02 -6.06 2.24
C VAL A 47 -5.31 -6.74 1.08
N GLU A 48 -4.11 -6.27 0.77
CA GLU A 48 -3.24 -6.84 -0.26
C GLU A 48 -1.89 -7.23 0.35
N VAL A 49 -1.37 -8.41 -0.02
CA VAL A 49 -0.10 -8.92 0.49
C VAL A 49 0.85 -9.17 -0.66
N PHE A 50 1.98 -8.45 -0.66
CA PHE A 50 3.02 -8.54 -1.67
C PHE A 50 4.21 -9.32 -1.15
N LYS A 51 4.60 -10.38 -1.85
CA LYS A 51 5.87 -11.09 -1.59
C LYS A 51 7.02 -10.36 -2.29
N LEU A 52 7.98 -9.84 -1.52
CA LEU A 52 9.11 -9.07 -2.05
C LEU A 52 10.23 -10.00 -2.51
N THR A 53 10.18 -10.43 -3.78
CA THR A 53 11.15 -11.37 -4.37
C THR A 53 12.26 -10.70 -5.17
N ARG A 54 11.97 -9.56 -5.81
CA ARG A 54 12.89 -8.86 -6.70
C ARG A 54 13.60 -7.74 -5.94
N GLN A 55 14.93 -7.82 -5.88
CA GLN A 55 15.77 -6.81 -5.24
C GLN A 55 16.21 -5.75 -6.25
N ASN A 56 16.41 -4.52 -5.76
CA ASN A 56 16.96 -3.39 -6.50
C ASN A 56 16.16 -2.94 -7.73
N ILE A 57 14.89 -3.35 -7.83
CA ILE A 57 13.98 -2.95 -8.91
C ILE A 57 12.85 -2.10 -8.31
N LYS A 58 12.47 -1.02 -9.01
CA LYS A 58 11.29 -0.21 -8.66
C LYS A 58 10.04 -0.96 -9.09
N MET A 59 9.15 -1.23 -8.16
CA MET A 59 7.86 -1.87 -8.40
C MET A 59 6.75 -0.91 -8.00
N GLN A 60 5.75 -0.76 -8.85
CA GLN A 60 4.51 -0.08 -8.49
C GLN A 60 3.62 -1.07 -7.76
N LEU A 61 3.18 -0.70 -6.55
CA LEU A 61 2.31 -1.53 -5.73
C LEU A 61 0.84 -1.17 -5.99
N LEU A 62 0.52 0.12 -5.89
CA LEU A 62 -0.86 0.61 -5.91
C LEU A 62 -0.96 1.88 -6.75
N LYS A 63 -2.16 2.10 -7.29
CA LYS A 63 -2.61 3.41 -7.78
C LYS A 63 -3.81 3.83 -6.95
N LEU A 64 -3.69 4.96 -6.26
CA LEU A 64 -4.73 5.46 -5.35
C LEU A 64 -5.21 6.84 -5.83
N ASN A 65 -6.49 7.13 -5.64
CA ASN A 65 -7.06 8.45 -5.85
C ASN A 65 -8.10 8.69 -4.77
N ASN A 66 -8.05 9.84 -4.10
CA ASN A 66 -8.96 10.18 -3.01
C ASN A 66 -10.44 10.09 -3.43
N ARG A 67 -10.76 10.40 -4.70
CA ARG A 67 -12.12 10.24 -5.24
C ARG A 67 -12.61 8.79 -5.25
N ASN A 68 -11.71 7.83 -5.42
CA ASN A 68 -12.04 6.41 -5.43
C ASN A 68 -12.06 5.80 -4.02
N LEU A 69 -11.51 6.51 -3.02
CA LEU A 69 -11.51 6.10 -1.61
C LEU A 69 -12.76 6.57 -0.86
N ARG A 70 -13.56 7.44 -1.48
CA ARG A 70 -14.84 7.94 -0.98
C ARG A 70 -15.95 7.41 -1.90
N TYR A 71 -16.75 6.46 -1.44
CA TYR A 71 -17.95 6.00 -2.14
C TYR A 71 -19.14 6.91 -1.83
#